data_AF-A0A0F9W4T2-F1
#
_entry.id   AF-A0A0F9W4T2-F1
#
_cell.length_a   1.000
_cell.length_b   1.000
_cell.length_c   1.000
_cell.angle_alpha   90.00
_cell.angle_beta   90.00
_cell.angle_gamma   90.00
#
_symmetry.space_group_name_H-M   'P 1'
#
loop_
_entity.id
_entity.type
_entity.pdbx_description
1 polymer ?
#
loop_
_entity_poly.entity_id
_entity_poly.type
_entity_poly.pdbx_seq_one_letter_code
_entity_poly.pdbx_strand_id
1 'polypeptide(L)'
;MEKTTKQHYTASVKECSRCHKTKSIKEFGRVKEYIKKICKVCQNELNQIRDNKTKSKIILEFFKGKCYKCDTNITLLPALDFHHLENTIKTISWWNLRGRSYNNVIRDLNRENVIILCVNCHILENAFVFNSFKNFILDEKLYQNSPEIFVKKIDNIIKNHPDTKKRISQNSNYIADAKYKIKIWIKKRMIIEQMYGDTCIGCRKVSIQSNLPAFSFHHFKMVKKTKGTNWRDIKRLKVEEIGNIFYRENCICLCANCHRMLHAINFEKNFNYILEDNLAKKTDLILKQIKDNIKNFQFKMLKIKSYFNREFNFGEIWKKYLLIIHYISIKKKKVLIDSTELRDCMNRTRQATNIVLRKLLEKKLIEIRQETDWIKSGIKFKGSKPRKFQLTKKAKNMISKLLKEHIENQV
;
A
#
# COMPACT_ATOMS: atom_id res chain seq x y z
N MET A 1 10.08 57.38 2.60
CA MET A 1 10.26 55.93 2.86
C MET A 1 11.55 55.74 3.64
N GLU A 2 11.46 55.67 4.96
CA GLU A 2 12.62 55.39 5.82
C GLU A 2 13.20 54.01 5.47
N LYS A 3 14.49 53.99 5.10
CA LYS A 3 15.24 52.76 4.87
C LYS A 3 15.29 52.01 6.19
N THR A 4 14.48 50.97 6.33
CA THR A 4 14.52 50.06 7.48
C THR A 4 15.94 49.53 7.66
N THR A 5 16.58 50.00 8.71
CA THR A 5 17.92 49.62 9.16
C THR A 5 18.02 48.11 9.25
N LYS A 6 19.09 47.54 8.69
CA LYS A 6 19.41 46.10 8.80
C LYS A 6 19.62 45.76 10.27
N GLN A 7 18.56 45.38 10.98
CA GLN A 7 18.67 44.83 12.32
C GLN A 7 19.38 43.49 12.23
N HIS A 8 20.68 43.49 12.57
CA HIS A 8 21.41 42.26 12.87
C HIS A 8 20.80 41.65 14.14
N TYR A 9 19.85 40.73 13.96
CA TYR A 9 19.27 39.98 15.08
C TYR A 9 20.34 39.06 15.69
N THR A 10 20.94 39.52 16.78
CA THR A 10 21.82 38.72 17.65
C THR A 10 21.03 37.80 18.58
N ALA A 11 19.73 38.02 18.74
CA ALA A 11 18.86 37.19 19.57
C ALA A 11 18.76 35.75 19.05
N SER A 12 18.91 34.74 19.90
CA SER A 12 18.76 33.32 19.54
C SER A 12 17.29 32.87 19.44
N VAL A 13 16.39 33.67 20.02
CA VAL A 13 14.95 33.40 20.14
C VAL A 13 14.12 34.60 19.65
N LYS A 14 12.86 34.32 19.27
CA LYS A 14 11.88 35.31 18.81
C LYS A 14 10.47 34.89 19.23
N GLU A 15 9.64 35.84 19.61
CA GLU A 15 8.22 35.60 19.87
C GLU A 15 7.42 35.51 18.54
N CYS A 16 6.54 34.51 18.43
CA CYS A 16 5.66 34.38 17.28
C CYS A 16 4.44 35.29 17.43
N SER A 17 4.21 36.21 16.48
CA SER A 17 3.11 37.20 16.50
C SER A 17 1.68 36.62 16.32
N ARG A 18 1.50 35.31 16.41
CA ARG A 18 0.19 34.63 16.30
C ARG A 18 -0.09 33.76 17.51
N CYS A 19 0.88 32.93 17.90
CA CYS A 19 0.72 32.05 19.07
C CYS A 19 1.38 32.59 20.33
N HIS A 20 2.06 33.73 20.26
CA HIS A 20 2.75 34.40 21.37
C HIS A 20 3.77 33.54 22.12
N LYS A 21 4.21 32.44 21.51
CA LYS A 21 5.27 31.58 22.07
C LYS A 21 6.63 32.08 21.61
N THR A 22 7.54 32.24 22.57
CA THR A 22 8.98 32.46 22.32
C THR A 22 9.62 31.16 21.84
N LYS A 23 10.31 31.25 20.70
CA LYS A 23 10.80 30.08 19.94
C LYS A 23 12.17 30.36 19.36
N SER A 24 12.93 29.31 19.03
CA SER A 24 14.20 29.47 18.31
C SER A 24 13.96 30.10 16.93
N ILE A 25 14.85 30.97 16.46
CA ILE A 25 14.79 31.57 15.11
C ILE A 25 14.68 30.51 14.00
N LYS A 26 15.23 29.30 14.21
CA LYS A 26 15.12 28.18 13.24
C LYS A 26 13.67 27.72 13.01
N GLU A 27 12.78 27.98 13.96
CA GLU A 27 11.35 27.69 13.83
C GLU A 27 10.59 28.75 13.01
N PHE A 28 11.24 29.82 12.57
CA PHE A 28 10.66 30.85 11.71
C PHE A 28 11.15 30.71 10.27
N GLY A 29 10.31 31.09 9.31
CA GLY A 29 10.75 31.22 7.92
C GLY A 29 11.63 32.46 7.74
N ARG A 30 12.49 32.46 6.71
CA ARG A 30 13.24 33.64 6.27
C ARG A 30 12.73 34.10 4.91
N VAL A 31 12.70 35.41 4.68
CA VAL A 31 12.40 36.01 3.38
C VAL A 31 13.48 37.05 3.12
N LYS A 32 14.32 36.83 2.11
CA LYS A 32 15.48 37.69 1.80
C LYS A 32 16.27 38.01 3.09
N GLU A 33 16.21 39.26 3.54
CA GLU A 33 17.01 39.81 4.64
C GLU A 33 16.32 39.73 6.02
N TYR A 34 15.05 39.31 6.12
CA TYR A 34 14.32 39.32 7.40
C TYR A 34 13.72 37.97 7.79
N ILE A 35 13.56 37.78 9.11
CA ILE A 35 12.90 36.63 9.71
C ILE A 35 11.40 36.93 9.80
N LYS A 36 10.55 36.02 9.31
CA LYS A 36 9.09 36.17 9.38
C LYS A 36 8.62 36.43 10.83
N LYS A 37 7.53 37.17 11.00
CA LYS A 37 6.91 37.44 12.32
C LYS A 37 6.19 36.21 12.90
N ILE A 38 5.78 35.28 12.03
CA ILE A 38 5.02 34.08 12.38
C ILE A 38 5.90 32.84 12.25
N CYS A 39 5.85 31.93 13.23
CA CYS A 39 6.58 30.67 13.21
C CYS A 39 6.05 29.72 12.11
N LYS A 40 6.87 28.76 11.68
CA LYS A 40 6.57 27.78 10.62
C LYS A 40 5.29 26.98 10.89
N VAL A 41 5.04 26.60 12.14
CA VAL A 41 3.84 25.84 12.55
C VAL A 41 2.58 26.66 12.28
N CYS A 42 2.53 27.87 12.81
CA CYS A 42 1.43 28.82 12.62
C CYS A 42 1.24 29.21 11.15
N GLN A 43 2.34 29.41 10.41
CA GLN A 43 2.27 29.70 8.98
C GLN A 43 1.71 28.53 8.18
N ASN A 44 2.09 27.29 8.52
CA ASN A 44 1.56 26.09 7.88
C ASN A 44 0.07 25.91 8.15
N GLU A 45 -0.38 26.15 9.38
CA GLU A 45 -1.81 26.16 9.72
C GLU A 45 -2.58 27.21 8.89
N LEU A 46 -2.10 28.46 8.85
CA LEU A 46 -2.69 29.52 8.03
C LEU A 46 -2.77 29.15 6.55
N ASN A 47 -1.71 28.57 6.01
CA ASN A 47 -1.70 28.10 4.62
C ASN A 47 -2.76 27.01 4.40
N GLN A 48 -2.91 26.06 5.31
CA GLN A 48 -3.93 25.01 5.21
C GLN A 48 -5.35 25.55 5.32
N ILE A 49 -5.60 26.53 6.18
CA ILE A 49 -6.91 27.22 6.26
C ILE A 49 -7.23 27.87 4.92
N ARG A 50 -6.30 28.66 4.37
CA ARG A 50 -6.47 29.31 3.07
C ARG A 50 -6.68 28.31 1.94
N ASP A 51 -5.85 27.27 1.88
CA ASP A 51 -5.95 26.24 0.84
C ASP A 51 -7.30 25.50 0.92
N ASN A 52 -7.76 25.17 2.13
CA ASN A 52 -9.08 24.54 2.32
C ASN A 52 -10.23 25.48 1.99
N LYS A 53 -10.14 26.79 2.30
CA LYS A 53 -11.12 27.79 1.86
C LYS A 53 -11.24 27.81 0.35
N THR A 54 -10.12 27.96 -0.36
CA THR A 54 -10.10 27.94 -1.82
C THR A 54 -10.66 26.62 -2.36
N LYS A 55 -10.24 25.48 -1.80
CA LYS A 55 -10.76 24.16 -2.19
C LYS A 55 -12.27 24.05 -1.98
N SER A 56 -12.78 24.50 -0.84
CA SER A 56 -14.20 24.43 -0.51
C SER A 56 -15.04 25.27 -1.47
N LYS A 57 -14.60 26.49 -1.78
CA LYS A 57 -15.24 27.40 -2.73
C LYS A 57 -15.36 26.75 -4.11
N ILE A 58 -14.24 26.22 -4.63
CA ILE A 58 -14.22 25.53 -5.93
C ILE A 58 -15.17 24.33 -5.93
N ILE A 59 -15.15 23.50 -4.88
CA ILE A 59 -15.99 22.30 -4.82
C ILE A 59 -17.48 22.66 -4.76
N LEU A 60 -17.86 23.68 -3.99
CA LEU A 60 -19.25 24.14 -3.88
C LEU A 60 -19.75 24.71 -5.22
N GLU A 61 -18.99 25.64 -5.81
CA GLU A 61 -19.42 26.38 -7.00
C GLU A 61 -19.34 25.53 -8.28
N PHE A 62 -18.26 24.77 -8.48
CA PHE A 62 -18.01 24.06 -9.74
C PHE A 62 -18.36 22.57 -9.72
N PHE A 63 -18.34 21.95 -8.54
CA PHE A 63 -18.55 20.51 -8.39
C PHE A 63 -19.78 20.16 -7.56
N LYS A 64 -20.69 21.14 -7.35
CA LYS A 64 -21.98 20.97 -6.66
C LYS A 64 -21.83 20.39 -5.25
N GLY A 65 -20.68 20.63 -4.60
CA GLY A 65 -20.45 20.25 -3.21
C GLY A 65 -20.28 18.75 -2.95
N LYS A 66 -20.19 17.87 -3.97
CA LYS A 66 -20.22 16.41 -3.77
C LYS A 66 -19.26 15.61 -4.64
N CYS A 67 -18.97 14.40 -4.19
CA CYS A 67 -18.25 13.39 -4.94
C CYS A 67 -19.05 13.00 -6.19
N TYR A 68 -18.36 12.83 -7.32
CA TYR A 68 -18.95 12.45 -8.58
C TYR A 68 -19.55 11.03 -8.57
N LYS A 69 -19.02 10.12 -7.74
CA LYS A 69 -19.39 8.70 -7.73
C LYS A 69 -20.24 8.24 -6.53
N CYS A 70 -20.41 9.07 -5.50
CA CYS A 70 -21.21 8.70 -4.32
C CYS A 70 -21.68 9.94 -3.55
N ASP A 71 -22.48 9.75 -2.50
CA ASP A 71 -23.07 10.84 -1.72
C ASP A 71 -22.14 11.52 -0.72
N THR A 72 -20.83 11.24 -0.77
CA THR A 72 -19.87 11.99 0.06
C THR A 72 -19.85 13.45 -0.39
N ASN A 73 -20.03 14.38 0.55
CA ASN A 73 -20.14 15.80 0.26
C ASN A 73 -19.13 16.66 1.02
N ILE A 74 -19.24 17.98 0.84
CA ILE A 74 -18.34 19.02 1.36
C ILE A 74 -18.13 18.98 2.89
N THR A 75 -19.05 18.38 3.65
CA THR A 75 -18.87 18.19 5.10
C THR A 75 -17.66 17.29 5.44
N LEU A 76 -17.18 16.52 4.46
CA LEU A 76 -15.94 15.75 4.53
C LEU A 76 -14.85 16.35 3.63
N LEU A 77 -14.72 17.69 3.58
CA LEU A 77 -13.79 18.41 2.70
C LEU A 77 -12.37 17.81 2.63
N PRO A 78 -11.69 17.45 3.74
CA PRO A 78 -10.37 16.81 3.68
C PRO A 78 -10.34 15.50 2.91
N ALA A 79 -11.47 14.81 2.81
CA ALA A 79 -11.63 13.53 2.13
C ALA A 79 -12.17 13.67 0.69
N LEU A 80 -12.32 14.88 0.15
CA LEU A 80 -12.59 15.11 -1.27
C LEU A 80 -11.29 15.50 -1.97
N ASP A 81 -11.00 14.94 -3.15
CA ASP A 81 -9.79 15.25 -3.92
C ASP A 81 -10.12 15.42 -5.41
N PHE A 82 -9.33 16.27 -6.07
CA PHE A 82 -9.37 16.50 -7.52
C PHE A 82 -8.79 15.30 -8.25
N HIS A 83 -9.57 14.69 -9.15
CA HIS A 83 -9.23 13.50 -9.90
C HIS A 83 -9.36 13.76 -11.39
N HIS A 84 -8.33 13.37 -12.16
CA HIS A 84 -8.34 13.52 -13.60
C HIS A 84 -9.03 12.29 -14.19
N LEU A 85 -10.04 12.48 -15.04
CA LEU A 85 -10.69 11.35 -15.73
C LEU A 85 -9.71 10.58 -16.62
N GLU A 86 -8.78 11.32 -17.24
CA GLU A 86 -7.73 10.77 -18.09
C GLU A 86 -6.36 11.08 -17.49
N ASN A 87 -5.60 10.03 -17.14
CA ASN A 87 -4.26 10.21 -16.57
C ASN A 87 -3.23 10.69 -17.61
N THR A 88 -3.51 10.55 -18.91
CA THR A 88 -2.63 10.93 -20.01
C THR A 88 -2.49 12.45 -20.19
N ILE A 89 -3.52 13.21 -19.81
CA ILE A 89 -3.57 14.67 -19.95
C ILE A 89 -3.19 15.41 -18.66
N LYS A 90 -2.84 14.68 -17.60
CA LYS A 90 -2.56 15.25 -16.28
C LYS A 90 -1.27 16.07 -16.29
N THR A 91 -1.40 17.39 -16.26
CA THR A 91 -0.29 18.34 -16.11
C THR A 91 -0.35 19.12 -14.81
N ILE A 92 -1.54 19.23 -14.21
CA ILE A 92 -1.72 19.90 -12.91
C ILE A 92 -1.88 18.92 -11.75
N SER A 93 -1.61 19.44 -10.56
CA SER A 93 -1.97 18.80 -9.30
C SER A 93 -2.48 19.87 -8.36
N TRP A 94 -3.30 19.50 -7.37
CA TRP A 94 -3.78 20.46 -6.38
C TRP A 94 -2.64 21.24 -5.71
N TRP A 95 -1.47 20.63 -5.52
CA TRP A 95 -0.29 21.31 -4.98
C TRP A 95 0.23 22.42 -5.91
N ASN A 96 0.19 22.21 -7.22
CA ASN A 96 0.64 23.17 -8.22
C ASN A 96 -0.37 24.33 -8.42
N LEU A 97 -1.63 24.11 -8.02
CA LEU A 97 -2.70 25.09 -8.13
C LEU A 97 -2.75 26.05 -6.93
N ARG A 98 -2.10 25.71 -5.81
CA ARG A 98 -2.08 26.56 -4.61
C ARG A 98 -1.39 27.90 -4.88
N GLY A 99 -2.05 28.98 -4.47
CA GLY A 99 -1.54 30.34 -4.66
C GLY A 99 -1.76 30.92 -6.06
N ARG A 100 -2.34 30.16 -7.01
CA ARG A 100 -2.81 30.71 -8.29
C ARG A 100 -4.12 31.49 -8.07
N SER A 101 -4.41 32.41 -8.98
CA SER A 101 -5.71 33.11 -8.99
C SER A 101 -6.85 32.12 -9.23
N TYR A 102 -8.01 32.43 -8.66
CA TYR A 102 -9.20 31.57 -8.74
C TYR A 102 -9.55 31.19 -10.19
N ASN A 103 -9.61 32.18 -11.08
CA ASN A 103 -9.97 31.97 -12.49
C ASN A 103 -8.96 31.08 -13.23
N ASN A 104 -7.67 31.20 -12.91
CA ASN A 104 -6.65 30.33 -13.50
C ASN A 104 -6.81 28.89 -13.03
N VAL A 105 -7.12 28.69 -11.74
CA VAL A 105 -7.39 27.34 -11.19
C VAL A 105 -8.59 26.71 -11.89
N ILE A 106 -9.70 27.43 -12.02
CA ILE A 106 -10.90 26.92 -12.70
C ILE A 106 -10.61 26.58 -14.17
N ARG A 107 -9.93 27.47 -14.91
CA ARG A 107 -9.55 27.23 -16.30
C ARG A 107 -8.70 25.96 -16.45
N ASP A 108 -7.70 25.79 -15.59
CA ASP A 108 -6.83 24.60 -15.60
C ASP A 108 -7.61 23.32 -15.27
N LEU A 109 -8.51 23.35 -14.28
CA LEU A 109 -9.35 22.20 -13.90
C LEU A 109 -10.30 21.78 -15.02
N ASN A 110 -10.92 22.75 -15.71
CA ASN A 110 -11.80 22.49 -16.85
C ASN A 110 -11.03 21.91 -18.04
N ARG A 111 -9.85 22.48 -18.35
CA ARG A 111 -8.99 22.00 -19.46
C ARG A 111 -8.62 20.53 -19.30
N GLU A 112 -8.37 20.07 -18.09
CA GLU A 112 -7.93 18.69 -17.81
C GLU A 112 -9.08 17.75 -17.38
N ASN A 113 -10.34 18.14 -17.62
CA ASN A 113 -11.53 17.34 -17.30
C ASN A 113 -11.49 16.76 -15.88
N VAL A 114 -11.13 17.60 -14.91
CA VAL A 114 -10.99 17.19 -13.52
C VAL A 114 -12.38 17.05 -12.89
N ILE A 115 -12.59 15.95 -12.15
CA ILE A 115 -13.77 15.72 -11.32
C ILE A 115 -13.40 15.69 -9.83
N ILE A 116 -14.40 15.74 -8.95
CA ILE A 116 -14.20 15.53 -7.51
C ILE A 116 -14.54 14.09 -7.14
N LEU A 117 -13.60 13.40 -6.51
CA LEU A 117 -13.84 12.10 -5.89
C LEU A 117 -13.54 12.16 -4.40
N CYS A 118 -14.30 11.44 -3.60
CA CYS A 118 -13.87 11.17 -2.23
C CYS A 118 -12.73 10.16 -2.20
N VAL A 119 -11.92 10.13 -1.14
CA VAL A 119 -10.77 9.23 -1.01
C VAL A 119 -11.19 7.76 -1.12
N ASN A 120 -12.36 7.38 -0.59
CA ASN A 120 -12.90 6.03 -0.74
C ASN A 120 -13.10 5.65 -2.22
N CYS A 121 -13.74 6.52 -3.02
CA CYS A 121 -13.93 6.30 -4.45
C CYS A 121 -12.57 6.33 -5.18
N HIS A 122 -11.71 7.29 -4.85
CA HIS A 122 -10.38 7.40 -5.47
C HIS A 122 -9.53 6.13 -5.28
N ILE A 123 -9.58 5.50 -4.09
CA ILE A 123 -8.88 4.24 -3.85
C ILE A 123 -9.52 3.10 -4.65
N LEU A 124 -10.85 3.04 -4.72
CA LEU A 124 -11.59 2.02 -5.46
C LEU A 124 -11.27 2.08 -6.97
N GLU A 125 -11.24 3.27 -7.56
CA GLU A 125 -10.87 3.46 -8.98
C GLU A 125 -9.49 2.89 -9.31
N ASN A 126 -8.54 3.08 -8.40
CA ASN A 126 -7.18 2.62 -8.59
C ASN A 126 -6.99 1.14 -8.20
N ALA A 127 -8.02 0.47 -7.67
CA ALA A 127 -7.95 -0.92 -7.22
C ALA A 127 -8.29 -1.91 -8.34
N PHE A 128 -7.65 -1.77 -9.51
CA PHE A 128 -7.98 -2.54 -10.73
C PHE A 128 -8.17 -4.05 -10.51
N VAL A 129 -7.22 -4.71 -9.84
CA VAL A 129 -7.30 -6.17 -9.58
C VAL A 129 -8.47 -6.51 -8.64
N PHE A 130 -8.78 -5.66 -7.67
CA PHE A 130 -9.98 -5.88 -6.86
C PHE A 130 -11.23 -5.77 -7.71
N ASN A 131 -11.37 -4.73 -8.53
CA ASN A 131 -12.57 -4.52 -9.36
C ASN A 131 -12.78 -5.67 -10.36
N SER A 132 -11.71 -6.13 -11.00
CA SER A 132 -11.74 -7.25 -11.96
C SER A 132 -12.19 -8.58 -11.35
N PHE A 133 -11.91 -8.77 -10.06
CA PHE A 133 -12.15 -10.04 -9.37
C PHE A 133 -13.04 -9.86 -8.13
N LYS A 134 -13.85 -8.79 -8.10
CA LYS A 134 -14.63 -8.38 -6.93
C LYS A 134 -15.54 -9.50 -6.45
N ASN A 135 -16.30 -10.10 -7.37
CA ASN A 135 -17.26 -11.16 -7.06
C ASN A 135 -16.58 -12.36 -6.40
N PHE A 136 -15.41 -12.76 -6.89
CA PHE A 136 -14.64 -13.86 -6.29
C PHE A 136 -14.04 -13.47 -4.93
N ILE A 137 -13.48 -12.27 -4.80
CA ILE A 137 -12.87 -11.80 -3.55
C ILE A 137 -13.91 -11.67 -2.43
N LEU A 138 -15.14 -11.30 -2.79
CA LEU A 138 -16.25 -11.04 -1.87
C LEU A 138 -17.20 -12.24 -1.68
N ASP A 139 -16.97 -13.36 -2.37
CA ASP A 139 -17.75 -14.60 -2.22
C ASP A 139 -17.74 -15.08 -0.77
N GLU A 140 -18.90 -15.27 -0.16
CA GLU A 140 -19.05 -15.75 1.22
C GLU A 140 -18.64 -17.21 1.38
N LYS A 141 -18.80 -18.02 0.32
CA LYS A 141 -18.41 -19.43 0.28
C LYS A 141 -16.91 -19.61 0.07
N LEU A 142 -16.15 -18.51 -0.08
CA LEU A 142 -14.73 -18.55 -0.34
C LEU A 142 -13.97 -19.34 0.74
N TYR A 143 -14.36 -19.18 2.00
CA TYR A 143 -13.71 -19.81 3.16
C TYR A 143 -14.08 -21.29 3.37
N GLN A 144 -15.06 -21.81 2.61
CA GLN A 144 -15.45 -23.23 2.67
C GLN A 144 -14.53 -24.12 1.81
N ASN A 145 -13.74 -23.53 0.92
CA ASN A 145 -12.88 -24.27 0.01
C ASN A 145 -11.58 -24.71 0.70
N SER A 146 -11.06 -25.88 0.32
CA SER A 146 -9.69 -26.25 0.67
C SER A 146 -8.67 -25.31 0.02
N PRO A 147 -7.45 -25.17 0.58
CA PRO A 147 -6.40 -24.34 0.00
C PRO A 147 -6.07 -24.70 -1.47
N GLU A 148 -6.14 -25.99 -1.82
CA GLU A 148 -5.86 -26.48 -3.18
C GLU A 148 -6.95 -26.07 -4.16
N ILE A 149 -8.23 -26.23 -3.78
CA ILE A 149 -9.38 -25.79 -4.58
C ILE A 149 -9.33 -24.28 -4.77
N PHE A 150 -9.00 -23.54 -3.71
CA PHE A 150 -8.87 -22.09 -3.74
C PHE A 150 -7.82 -21.61 -4.75
N VAL A 151 -6.64 -22.24 -4.80
CA VAL A 151 -5.62 -21.92 -5.80
C VAL A 151 -6.10 -22.20 -7.21
N LYS A 152 -6.67 -23.39 -7.44
CA LYS A 152 -7.21 -23.78 -8.75
C LYS A 152 -8.29 -22.78 -9.20
N LYS A 153 -9.17 -22.36 -8.30
CA LYS A 153 -10.19 -21.33 -8.58
C LYS A 153 -9.53 -20.01 -8.99
N ILE A 154 -8.61 -19.45 -8.21
CA ILE A 154 -7.90 -18.21 -8.58
C ILE A 154 -7.26 -18.32 -9.98
N ASP A 155 -6.57 -19.43 -10.24
CA ASP A 155 -5.90 -19.66 -11.51
C ASP A 155 -6.91 -19.66 -12.67
N ASN A 156 -8.04 -20.34 -12.49
CA ASN A 156 -9.12 -20.39 -13.46
C ASN A 156 -9.73 -19.00 -13.70
N ILE A 157 -10.05 -18.24 -12.64
CA ILE A 157 -10.69 -16.92 -12.80
C ILE A 157 -9.77 -15.95 -13.53
N ILE A 158 -8.47 -15.98 -13.23
CA ILE A 158 -7.50 -15.09 -13.89
C ILE A 158 -7.38 -15.48 -15.36
N LYS A 159 -7.19 -16.76 -15.68
CA LYS A 159 -7.04 -17.22 -17.07
C LYS A 159 -8.26 -16.89 -17.94
N ASN A 160 -9.46 -16.99 -17.36
CA ASN A 160 -10.72 -16.80 -18.09
C ASN A 160 -11.20 -15.34 -18.10
N HIS A 161 -10.52 -14.42 -17.39
CA HIS A 161 -10.92 -13.01 -17.39
C HIS A 161 -10.63 -12.36 -18.77
N PRO A 162 -11.59 -11.61 -19.36
CA PRO A 162 -11.48 -11.08 -20.73
C PRO A 162 -10.19 -10.29 -21.00
N ASP A 163 -9.79 -9.44 -20.06
CA ASP A 163 -8.59 -8.60 -20.19
C ASP A 163 -7.25 -9.34 -20.05
N THR A 164 -7.25 -10.61 -19.63
CA THR A 164 -6.01 -11.28 -19.21
C THR A 164 -5.01 -11.40 -20.34
N LYS A 165 -5.44 -11.71 -21.57
CA LYS A 165 -4.54 -11.79 -22.74
C LYS A 165 -3.84 -10.44 -23.00
N LYS A 166 -4.61 -9.34 -23.03
CA LYS A 166 -4.09 -7.97 -23.21
C LYS A 166 -3.11 -7.57 -22.10
N ARG A 167 -3.36 -8.00 -20.86
CA ARG A 167 -2.48 -7.66 -19.72
C ARG A 167 -1.21 -8.48 -19.68
N ILE A 168 -1.26 -9.73 -20.15
CA ILE A 168 -0.06 -10.57 -20.29
C ILE A 168 0.87 -10.00 -21.37
N SER A 169 0.34 -9.50 -22.48
CA SER A 169 1.17 -8.86 -23.52
C SER A 169 1.85 -7.58 -23.02
N GLN A 170 1.20 -6.83 -22.12
CA GLN A 170 1.78 -5.65 -21.46
C GLN A 170 2.73 -5.99 -20.31
N ASN A 171 2.51 -7.13 -19.64
CA ASN A 171 3.29 -7.57 -18.49
C ASN A 171 3.24 -9.10 -18.37
N SER A 172 4.34 -9.76 -18.74
CA SER A 172 4.47 -11.23 -18.67
C SER A 172 4.28 -11.81 -17.26
N ASN A 173 4.47 -11.00 -16.22
CA ASN A 173 4.26 -11.38 -14.82
C ASN A 173 2.84 -11.08 -14.30
N TYR A 174 1.92 -10.63 -15.16
CA TYR A 174 0.57 -10.22 -14.77
C TYR A 174 -0.16 -11.28 -13.95
N ILE A 175 -0.15 -12.54 -14.40
CA ILE A 175 -0.83 -13.65 -13.70
C ILE A 175 -0.32 -13.77 -12.26
N ALA A 176 1.01 -13.75 -12.05
CA ALA A 176 1.60 -13.90 -10.72
C ALA A 176 1.27 -12.69 -9.81
N ASP A 177 1.30 -11.48 -10.36
CA ASP A 177 0.93 -10.25 -9.63
C ASP A 177 -0.56 -10.23 -9.26
N ALA A 178 -1.44 -10.61 -10.19
CA ALA A 178 -2.88 -10.72 -9.95
C ALA A 178 -3.19 -11.74 -8.85
N LYS A 179 -2.60 -12.95 -8.91
CA LYS A 179 -2.72 -13.97 -7.85
C LYS A 179 -2.33 -13.42 -6.49
N TYR A 180 -1.18 -12.73 -6.42
CA TYR A 180 -0.68 -12.16 -5.17
C TYR A 180 -1.61 -11.07 -4.62
N LYS A 181 -2.10 -10.17 -5.48
CA LYS A 181 -3.02 -9.09 -5.10
C LYS A 181 -4.38 -9.62 -4.64
N ILE A 182 -4.95 -10.61 -5.32
CA ILE A 182 -6.19 -11.29 -4.91
C ILE A 182 -6.02 -11.88 -3.50
N LYS A 183 -4.93 -12.62 -3.24
CA LYS A 183 -4.63 -13.16 -1.91
C LYS A 183 -4.51 -12.08 -0.84
N ILE A 184 -3.89 -10.94 -1.15
CA ILE A 184 -3.82 -9.80 -0.23
C ILE A 184 -5.21 -9.26 0.10
N TRP A 185 -6.08 -9.12 -0.89
CA TRP A 185 -7.44 -8.61 -0.67
C TRP A 185 -8.26 -9.55 0.20
N ILE A 186 -8.19 -10.85 -0.05
CA ILE A 186 -8.92 -11.84 0.74
C ILE A 186 -8.37 -11.89 2.17
N LYS A 187 -7.05 -11.82 2.34
CA LYS A 187 -6.43 -11.69 3.67
C LYS A 187 -6.90 -10.43 4.40
N LYS A 188 -6.95 -9.29 3.71
CA LYS A 188 -7.45 -8.03 4.27
C LYS A 188 -8.91 -8.18 4.71
N ARG A 189 -9.77 -8.73 3.85
CA ARG A 189 -11.19 -9.02 4.14
C ARG A 189 -11.33 -9.88 5.39
N MET A 190 -10.63 -11.01 5.46
CA MET A 190 -10.68 -11.93 6.60
C MET A 190 -10.35 -11.24 7.92
N ILE A 191 -9.29 -10.43 7.94
CA ILE A 191 -8.89 -9.69 9.14
C ILE A 191 -9.98 -8.70 9.53
N ILE A 192 -10.60 -8.05 8.55
CA ILE A 192 -11.66 -7.07 8.83
C ILE A 192 -12.88 -7.77 9.43
N GLU A 193 -13.41 -8.79 8.76
CA GLU A 193 -14.58 -9.57 9.20
C GLU A 193 -14.39 -10.13 10.62
N GLN A 194 -13.23 -10.73 10.89
CA GLN A 194 -12.98 -11.38 12.17
C GLN A 194 -12.70 -10.41 13.31
N MET A 195 -12.05 -9.27 13.06
CA MET A 195 -11.62 -8.36 14.15
C MET A 195 -12.53 -7.16 14.36
N TYR A 196 -13.15 -6.66 13.28
CA TYR A 196 -13.85 -5.38 13.29
C TYR A 196 -15.31 -5.48 12.81
N GLY A 197 -15.73 -6.66 12.33
CA GLY A 197 -17.01 -6.87 11.64
C GLY A 197 -16.90 -6.54 10.16
N ASP A 198 -17.98 -6.07 9.54
CA ASP A 198 -18.05 -5.86 8.09
C ASP A 198 -18.06 -4.38 7.67
N THR A 199 -18.09 -3.45 8.64
CA THR A 199 -18.25 -2.01 8.40
C THR A 199 -17.13 -1.18 9.00
N CYS A 200 -16.94 0.03 8.45
CA CYS A 200 -16.03 1.04 8.98
C CYS A 200 -16.44 1.40 10.41
N ILE A 201 -15.50 1.30 11.36
CA ILE A 201 -15.78 1.63 12.77
C ILE A 201 -16.20 3.09 12.91
N GLY A 202 -15.54 4.01 12.20
CA GLY A 202 -15.81 5.45 12.30
C GLY A 202 -17.22 5.83 11.83
N CYS A 203 -17.56 5.58 10.57
CA CYS A 203 -18.84 6.06 10.02
C CYS A 203 -19.96 5.03 9.98
N ARG A 204 -19.68 3.72 10.16
CA ARG A 204 -20.63 2.60 10.01
C ARG A 204 -21.34 2.48 8.64
N LYS A 205 -21.07 3.37 7.69
CA LYS A 205 -21.71 3.41 6.37
C LYS A 205 -20.97 2.62 5.27
N VAL A 206 -19.64 2.52 5.37
CA VAL A 206 -18.83 1.81 4.37
C VAL A 206 -18.63 0.38 4.83
N SER A 207 -19.03 -0.59 4.01
CA SER A 207 -18.87 -2.01 4.28
C SER A 207 -17.83 -2.65 3.37
N ILE A 208 -17.38 -3.85 3.73
CA ILE A 208 -16.51 -4.68 2.89
C ILE A 208 -17.14 -4.90 1.51
N GLN A 209 -18.45 -5.18 1.49
CA GLN A 209 -19.19 -5.45 0.26
C GLN A 209 -19.28 -4.22 -0.66
N SER A 210 -19.43 -3.03 -0.08
CA SER A 210 -19.48 -1.80 -0.85
C SER A 210 -18.09 -1.33 -1.31
N ASN A 211 -17.07 -1.34 -0.43
CA ASN A 211 -15.74 -0.81 -0.75
C ASN A 211 -14.59 -1.35 0.14
N LEU A 212 -14.29 -2.65 0.07
CA LEU A 212 -13.11 -3.25 0.72
C LEU A 212 -11.77 -2.49 0.47
N PRO A 213 -11.47 -1.99 -0.73
CA PRO A 213 -10.23 -1.25 -0.98
C PRO A 213 -10.05 -0.04 -0.08
N ALA A 214 -11.13 0.70 0.22
CA ALA A 214 -11.09 1.91 1.01
C ALA A 214 -10.69 1.69 2.48
N PHE A 215 -10.75 0.49 3.02
CA PHE A 215 -10.38 0.27 4.42
C PHE A 215 -8.88 0.51 4.68
N SER A 216 -8.57 1.13 5.81
CA SER A 216 -7.23 1.44 6.29
C SER A 216 -7.17 1.14 7.78
N PHE A 217 -5.98 0.77 8.26
CA PHE A 217 -5.74 0.50 9.68
C PHE A 217 -5.08 1.72 10.32
N HIS A 218 -5.66 2.21 11.41
CA HIS A 218 -5.24 3.41 12.12
C HIS A 218 -4.87 3.07 13.56
N HIS A 219 -3.75 3.58 14.04
CA HIS A 219 -3.32 3.40 15.43
C HIS A 219 -4.11 4.34 16.35
N PHE A 220 -4.98 3.81 17.21
CA PHE A 220 -5.86 4.62 18.06
C PHE A 220 -5.10 5.46 19.10
N LYS A 221 -3.96 4.95 19.59
CA LYS A 221 -3.05 5.66 20.50
C LYS A 221 -1.70 5.84 19.82
N MET A 222 -0.97 6.89 20.19
CA MET A 222 0.47 7.04 19.89
C MET A 222 1.31 6.03 20.70
N VAL A 223 0.91 4.76 20.71
CA VAL A 223 1.81 3.67 21.12
C VAL A 223 3.02 3.76 20.20
N LYS A 224 4.22 3.66 20.77
CA LYS A 224 5.46 3.66 19.99
C LYS A 224 5.29 2.68 18.84
N LYS A 225 5.18 3.20 17.61
CA LYS A 225 5.07 2.36 16.41
C LYS A 225 6.26 1.44 16.41
N THR A 226 6.02 0.13 16.52
CA THR A 226 7.10 -0.81 16.22
C THR A 226 7.44 -0.62 14.74
N LYS A 227 8.73 -0.59 14.38
CA LYS A 227 9.13 -0.41 12.98
C LYS A 227 8.50 -1.53 12.15
N GLY A 228 7.55 -1.20 11.26
CA GLY A 228 6.98 -2.15 10.29
C GLY A 228 5.48 -2.44 10.39
N THR A 229 4.65 -1.57 10.98
CA THR A 229 3.22 -1.88 11.20
C THR A 229 2.27 -1.31 10.16
N ASN A 230 2.80 -0.71 9.09
CA ASN A 230 1.98 -0.34 7.95
C ASN A 230 1.49 -1.62 7.25
N TRP A 231 0.25 -1.60 6.75
CA TRP A 231 -0.31 -2.71 5.96
C TRP A 231 0.63 -3.19 4.83
N ARG A 232 1.34 -2.24 4.20
CA ARG A 232 2.32 -2.52 3.15
C ARG A 232 3.40 -3.51 3.59
N ASP A 233 3.81 -3.44 4.84
CA ASP A 233 4.94 -4.17 5.41
C ASP A 233 4.47 -5.53 5.96
N ILE A 234 3.30 -5.57 6.60
CA ILE A 234 2.78 -6.77 7.27
C ILE A 234 1.90 -7.67 6.40
N LYS A 235 1.41 -7.23 5.24
CA LYS A 235 0.49 -8.03 4.39
C LYS A 235 1.02 -9.40 3.95
N ARG A 236 2.34 -9.62 4.08
CA ARG A 236 3.02 -10.89 3.77
C ARG A 236 2.99 -11.89 4.93
N LEU A 237 2.79 -11.42 6.16
CA LEU A 237 2.70 -12.24 7.37
C LEU A 237 1.44 -13.12 7.36
N LYS A 238 1.39 -14.13 8.24
CA LYS A 238 0.19 -14.96 8.43
C LYS A 238 -0.96 -14.12 8.99
N VAL A 239 -2.20 -14.56 8.78
CA VAL A 239 -3.40 -13.80 9.19
C VAL A 239 -3.38 -13.56 10.70
N GLU A 240 -3.01 -14.60 11.45
CA GLU A 240 -2.85 -14.59 12.91
C GLU A 240 -1.79 -13.59 13.36
N GLU A 241 -0.63 -13.59 12.70
CA GLU A 241 0.46 -12.67 13.02
C GLU A 241 0.02 -11.22 12.81
N ILE A 242 -0.67 -10.93 11.70
CA ILE A 242 -1.19 -9.57 11.44
C ILE A 242 -2.21 -9.17 12.50
N GLY A 243 -3.14 -10.06 12.84
CA GLY A 243 -4.15 -9.75 13.84
C GLY A 243 -3.59 -9.58 15.24
N ASN A 244 -2.58 -10.37 15.63
CA ASN A 244 -1.85 -10.18 16.88
C ASN A 244 -1.14 -8.82 16.92
N ILE A 245 -0.53 -8.40 15.81
CA ILE A 245 0.06 -7.05 15.68
C ILE A 245 -1.02 -5.99 15.88
N PHE A 246 -2.16 -6.10 15.18
CA PHE A 246 -3.24 -5.13 15.28
C PHE A 246 -3.88 -5.04 16.66
N TYR A 247 -4.09 -6.17 17.32
CA TYR A 247 -4.59 -6.22 18.69
C TYR A 247 -3.62 -5.54 19.66
N ARG A 248 -2.34 -5.95 19.64
CA ARG A 248 -1.29 -5.40 20.51
C ARG A 248 -1.09 -3.90 20.32
N GLU A 249 -1.20 -3.42 19.08
CA GLU A 249 -1.01 -2.00 18.76
C GLU A 249 -2.30 -1.17 18.80
N ASN A 250 -3.42 -1.78 19.19
CA ASN A 250 -4.72 -1.11 19.27
C ASN A 250 -5.10 -0.43 17.94
N CYS A 251 -4.94 -1.17 16.84
CA CYS A 251 -5.22 -0.71 15.48
C CYS A 251 -6.72 -0.81 15.16
N ILE A 252 -7.37 0.29 14.85
CA ILE A 252 -8.77 0.30 14.41
C ILE A 252 -8.87 0.27 12.88
N CYS A 253 -9.98 -0.27 12.36
CA CYS A 253 -10.25 -0.31 10.93
C CYS A 253 -11.24 0.78 10.51
N LEU A 254 -10.80 1.67 9.61
CA LEU A 254 -11.57 2.82 9.12
C LEU A 254 -11.61 2.84 7.60
N CYS A 255 -12.69 3.33 7.00
CA CYS A 255 -12.66 3.71 5.59
C CYS A 255 -11.71 4.91 5.40
N ALA A 256 -11.19 5.08 4.20
CA ALA A 256 -10.20 6.10 3.89
C ALA A 256 -10.70 7.53 4.11
N ASN A 257 -12.00 7.79 3.91
CA ASN A 257 -12.59 9.09 4.25
C ASN A 257 -12.49 9.36 5.76
N CYS A 258 -12.94 8.44 6.62
CA CYS A 258 -12.83 8.59 8.07
C CYS A 258 -11.38 8.72 8.52
N HIS A 259 -10.50 7.88 7.97
CA HIS A 259 -9.07 7.92 8.25
C HIS A 259 -8.46 9.28 7.89
N ARG A 260 -8.83 9.85 6.73
CA ARG A 260 -8.37 11.18 6.31
C ARG A 260 -8.87 12.29 7.22
N MET A 261 -10.13 12.22 7.66
CA MET A 261 -10.72 13.21 8.57
C MET A 261 -9.96 13.26 9.91
N LEU A 262 -9.66 12.10 10.51
CA LEU A 262 -8.92 12.04 11.78
C LEU A 262 -7.49 12.59 11.68
N HIS A 263 -6.85 12.44 10.52
CA HIS A 263 -5.53 13.01 10.28
C HIS A 263 -5.56 14.48 9.89
N ALA A 264 -6.73 15.07 9.60
CA ALA A 264 -6.89 16.46 9.22
C ALA A 264 -7.01 17.39 10.44
N ILE A 265 -6.07 17.28 11.40
CA ILE A 265 -6.11 17.98 12.70
C ILE A 265 -6.30 19.50 12.55
N ASN A 266 -5.62 20.12 11.57
CA ASN A 266 -5.75 21.56 11.34
C ASN A 266 -7.10 21.94 10.74
N PHE A 267 -7.71 21.07 9.93
CA PHE A 267 -9.07 21.28 9.45
C PHE A 267 -10.07 21.14 10.60
N GLU A 268 -9.94 20.10 11.43
CA GLU A 268 -10.77 19.92 12.62
C GLU A 268 -10.75 21.16 13.54
N LYS A 269 -9.59 21.75 13.77
CA LYS A 269 -9.48 22.95 14.62
C LYS A 269 -10.09 24.21 14.01
N ASN A 270 -10.26 24.25 12.70
CA ASN A 270 -10.54 25.48 11.96
C ASN A 270 -11.73 25.38 10.99
N PHE A 271 -12.53 24.32 11.02
CA PHE A 271 -13.60 24.14 10.03
C PHE A 271 -14.67 25.23 10.11
N ASN A 272 -14.93 25.80 11.29
CA ASN A 272 -15.81 26.97 11.47
C ASN A 272 -15.32 28.21 10.73
N TYR A 273 -14.01 28.34 10.50
CA TYR A 273 -13.46 29.42 9.70
C TYR A 273 -13.43 29.07 8.21
N ILE A 274 -13.46 27.79 7.84
CA ILE A 274 -13.27 27.29 6.47
C ILE A 274 -14.61 27.14 5.75
N LEU A 275 -15.65 26.69 6.45
CA LEU A 275 -16.97 26.37 5.92
C LEU A 275 -18.02 27.36 6.43
N GLU A 276 -19.13 27.47 5.71
CA GLU A 276 -20.33 28.17 6.18
C GLU A 276 -20.91 27.50 7.44
N ASP A 277 -21.59 28.28 8.28
CA ASP A 277 -22.05 27.85 9.61
C ASP A 277 -22.87 26.55 9.61
N ASN A 278 -23.78 26.39 8.66
CA ASN A 278 -24.61 25.18 8.53
C ASN A 278 -23.76 23.92 8.20
N LEU A 279 -22.77 24.05 7.32
CA LEU A 279 -21.85 22.99 6.93
C LEU A 279 -20.85 22.70 8.05
N ALA A 280 -20.39 23.73 8.76
CA ALA A 280 -19.52 23.61 9.92
C ALA A 280 -20.18 22.80 11.04
N LYS A 281 -21.44 23.12 11.40
CA LYS A 281 -22.24 22.36 12.40
C LYS A 281 -22.41 20.89 11.99
N LYS A 282 -22.72 20.61 10.73
CA LYS A 282 -22.83 19.23 10.21
C LYS A 282 -21.49 18.49 10.27
N THR A 283 -20.40 19.18 9.93
CA THR A 283 -19.03 18.63 9.96
C THR A 283 -18.63 18.26 11.39
N ASP A 284 -18.91 19.13 12.36
CA ASP A 284 -18.69 18.88 13.79
C ASP A 284 -19.42 17.63 14.27
N LEU A 285 -20.72 17.52 13.95
CA LEU A 285 -21.53 16.34 14.31
C LEU A 285 -20.95 15.04 13.75
N ILE A 286 -20.53 15.05 12.47
CA ILE A 286 -19.92 13.86 11.84
C ILE A 286 -18.59 13.51 12.51
N LEU A 287 -17.75 14.50 12.82
CA LEU A 287 -16.47 14.27 13.49
C LEU A 287 -16.64 13.71 14.89
N LYS A 288 -17.60 14.24 15.65
CA LYS A 288 -18.00 13.72 16.97
C LYS A 288 -18.46 12.27 16.85
N GLN A 289 -19.39 11.97 15.94
CA GLN A 289 -19.86 10.61 15.70
C GLN A 289 -18.72 9.64 15.36
N ILE A 290 -17.79 10.02 14.47
CA ILE A 290 -16.63 9.19 14.12
C ILE A 290 -15.79 8.89 15.37
N LYS A 291 -15.50 9.91 16.18
CA LYS A 291 -14.69 9.76 17.39
C LYS A 291 -15.38 8.94 18.46
N ASP A 292 -16.67 9.13 18.67
CA ASP A 292 -17.45 8.39 19.65
C ASP A 292 -17.54 6.91 19.27
N ASN A 293 -17.80 6.61 18.00
CA ASN A 293 -17.80 5.23 17.50
C ASN A 293 -16.45 4.53 17.68
N ILE A 294 -15.35 5.28 17.51
CA ILE A 294 -14.00 4.76 17.73
C ILE A 294 -13.72 4.57 19.22
N LYS A 295 -14.09 5.54 20.06
CA LYS A 295 -13.91 5.48 21.52
C LYS A 295 -14.67 4.30 22.12
N ASN A 296 -15.87 4.03 21.61
CA ASN A 296 -16.74 2.95 22.07
C ASN A 296 -16.43 1.60 21.41
N PHE A 297 -15.47 1.55 20.47
CA PHE A 297 -15.09 0.29 19.84
C PHE A 297 -14.32 -0.59 20.84
N GLN A 298 -14.76 -1.83 20.96
CA GLN A 298 -14.08 -2.86 21.73
C GLN A 298 -13.63 -3.98 20.81
N PHE A 299 -12.37 -4.39 20.94
CA PHE A 299 -11.87 -5.55 20.21
C PHE A 299 -12.57 -6.81 20.70
N LYS A 300 -13.09 -7.60 19.76
CA LYS A 300 -13.43 -8.99 20.05
C LYS A 300 -12.15 -9.80 19.90
N MET A 301 -11.56 -10.23 21.01
CA MET A 301 -10.39 -11.11 20.96
C MET A 301 -10.84 -12.50 20.52
N LEU A 302 -10.94 -12.69 19.21
CA LEU A 302 -11.23 -13.98 18.60
C LEU A 302 -9.91 -14.66 18.25
N LYS A 303 -9.83 -15.98 18.46
CA LYS A 303 -8.78 -16.79 17.83
C LYS A 303 -8.93 -16.64 16.33
N ILE A 304 -8.08 -15.84 15.72
CA ILE A 304 -8.13 -15.55 14.30
C ILE A 304 -7.88 -16.86 13.55
N LYS A 305 -8.87 -17.29 12.78
CA LYS A 305 -8.78 -18.47 11.94
C LYS A 305 -8.19 -18.05 10.60
N SER A 306 -7.00 -18.55 10.27
CA SER A 306 -6.52 -18.51 8.90
C SER A 306 -7.04 -19.71 8.12
N TYR A 307 -7.87 -19.42 7.13
CA TYR A 307 -8.25 -20.37 6.08
C TYR A 307 -7.09 -20.68 5.12
N PHE A 308 -5.93 -20.04 5.31
CA PHE A 308 -4.70 -20.23 4.54
C PHE A 308 -3.57 -20.83 5.38
N ASN A 309 -3.89 -21.57 6.46
CA ASN A 309 -2.91 -22.09 7.42
C ASN A 309 -2.18 -23.36 7.01
N ARG A 310 -2.59 -24.02 5.92
CA ARG A 310 -1.54 -24.62 5.11
C ARG A 310 -0.77 -23.43 4.62
N GLU A 311 0.41 -23.19 5.22
CA GLU A 311 1.44 -22.43 4.54
C GLU A 311 1.25 -22.78 3.07
N PHE A 312 1.13 -21.78 2.22
CA PHE A 312 1.64 -21.99 0.89
C PHE A 312 3.09 -22.37 1.15
N ASN A 313 3.36 -23.65 1.45
CA ASN A 313 4.51 -24.38 1.01
C ASN A 313 4.63 -23.79 -0.37
N PHE A 314 5.61 -22.92 -0.55
CA PHE A 314 5.95 -22.43 -1.86
C PHE A 314 6.22 -23.73 -2.60
N GLY A 315 5.18 -24.24 -3.27
CA GLY A 315 4.84 -25.66 -3.26
C GLY A 315 6.01 -26.42 -3.76
N GLU A 316 6.72 -27.11 -2.87
CA GLU A 316 7.89 -27.88 -3.23
C GLU A 316 8.80 -27.14 -4.23
N ILE A 317 8.89 -25.79 -4.12
CA ILE A 317 9.49 -25.00 -5.19
C ILE A 317 10.97 -25.32 -5.25
N TRP A 318 11.54 -25.58 -4.07
CA TRP A 318 12.86 -26.15 -3.92
C TRP A 318 13.00 -27.51 -4.63
N LYS A 319 11.96 -28.37 -4.65
CA LYS A 319 11.93 -29.62 -5.43
C LYS A 319 11.91 -29.34 -6.93
N LYS A 320 11.13 -28.35 -7.39
CA LYS A 320 11.17 -27.90 -8.79
C LYS A 320 12.56 -27.37 -9.18
N TYR A 321 13.20 -26.57 -8.31
CA TYR A 321 14.59 -26.18 -8.50
C TYR A 321 15.52 -27.40 -8.52
N LEU A 322 15.30 -28.40 -7.67
CA LEU A 322 16.09 -29.62 -7.63
C LEU A 322 15.99 -30.41 -8.95
N LEU A 323 14.77 -30.60 -9.47
CA LEU A 323 14.50 -31.22 -10.75
C LEU A 323 15.11 -30.44 -11.92
N ILE A 324 15.06 -29.10 -11.88
CA ILE A 324 15.65 -28.27 -12.93
C ILE A 324 17.18 -28.29 -12.88
N ILE A 325 17.79 -28.24 -11.69
CA ILE A 325 19.24 -28.41 -11.53
C ILE A 325 19.66 -29.76 -12.14
N HIS A 326 18.89 -30.82 -11.86
CA HIS A 326 19.12 -32.14 -12.44
C HIS A 326 18.98 -32.16 -13.97
N TYR A 327 17.89 -31.59 -14.49
CA TYR A 327 17.64 -31.49 -15.92
C TYR A 327 18.76 -30.74 -16.65
N ILE A 328 19.18 -29.57 -16.13
CA ILE A 328 20.28 -28.80 -16.73
C ILE A 328 21.59 -29.62 -16.66
N SER A 329 21.84 -30.31 -15.55
CA SER A 329 23.04 -31.13 -15.36
C SER A 329 23.13 -32.24 -16.41
N ILE A 330 22.03 -32.95 -16.66
CA ILE A 330 21.95 -33.98 -17.70
C ILE A 330 22.07 -33.36 -19.09
N LYS A 331 21.19 -32.40 -19.42
CA LYS A 331 21.08 -31.84 -20.78
C LYS A 331 22.36 -31.18 -21.26
N LYS A 332 23.05 -30.44 -20.37
CA LYS A 332 24.29 -29.74 -20.72
C LYS A 332 25.54 -30.56 -20.43
N LYS A 333 25.41 -31.80 -19.93
CA LYS A 333 26.52 -32.62 -19.42
C LYS A 333 27.42 -31.85 -18.43
N LYS A 334 26.82 -30.97 -17.61
CA LYS A 334 27.51 -30.12 -16.63
C LYS A 334 27.33 -30.65 -15.23
N VAL A 335 28.42 -30.75 -14.47
CA VAL A 335 28.37 -31.09 -13.03
C VAL A 335 27.97 -29.87 -12.20
N LEU A 336 28.37 -28.68 -12.63
CA LEU A 336 28.18 -27.42 -11.93
C LEU A 336 27.17 -26.52 -12.65
N ILE A 337 26.16 -26.04 -11.90
CA ILE A 337 25.08 -25.20 -12.42
C ILE A 337 25.18 -23.78 -11.86
N ASP A 338 25.13 -22.78 -12.74
CA ASP A 338 25.14 -21.37 -12.37
C ASP A 338 23.77 -20.89 -11.86
N SER A 339 23.74 -20.10 -10.78
CA SER A 339 22.54 -19.40 -10.30
C SER A 339 21.77 -18.61 -11.38
N THR A 340 22.48 -18.10 -12.38
CA THR A 340 21.99 -17.33 -13.52
C THR A 340 21.21 -18.24 -14.47
N GLU A 341 21.74 -19.42 -14.79
CA GLU A 341 21.04 -20.43 -15.59
C GLU A 341 19.72 -20.85 -14.92
N LEU A 342 19.74 -21.06 -13.60
CA LEU A 342 18.53 -21.40 -12.83
C LEU A 342 17.51 -20.27 -12.81
N ARG A 343 17.98 -19.03 -12.70
CA ARG A 343 17.13 -17.84 -12.74
C ARG A 343 16.40 -17.74 -14.08
N ASP A 344 17.14 -17.95 -15.16
CA ASP A 344 16.63 -17.81 -16.53
C ASP A 344 15.66 -18.96 -16.84
N CYS A 345 15.98 -20.22 -16.48
CA CYS A 345 15.07 -21.36 -16.61
C CYS A 345 13.78 -21.21 -15.76
N MET A 346 13.87 -20.58 -14.59
CA MET A 346 12.71 -20.41 -13.70
C MET A 346 11.90 -19.15 -13.98
N ASN A 347 12.41 -18.26 -14.83
CA ASN A 347 11.87 -16.92 -15.05
C ASN A 347 11.58 -16.20 -13.70
N ARG A 348 12.59 -16.17 -12.82
CA ARG A 348 12.49 -15.58 -11.47
C ARG A 348 13.52 -14.47 -11.27
N THR A 349 13.30 -13.62 -10.27
CA THR A 349 14.30 -12.62 -9.86
C THR A 349 15.48 -13.30 -9.16
N ARG A 350 16.66 -12.65 -9.20
CA ARG A 350 17.86 -13.11 -8.49
C ARG A 350 17.60 -13.35 -7.00
N GLN A 351 16.86 -12.45 -6.36
CA GLN A 351 16.52 -12.54 -4.94
C GLN A 351 15.65 -13.77 -4.64
N ALA A 352 14.61 -14.03 -5.45
CA ALA A 352 13.76 -15.20 -5.28
C ALA A 352 14.55 -16.51 -5.49
N THR A 353 15.39 -16.58 -6.53
CA THR A 353 16.27 -17.71 -6.76
C THR A 353 17.24 -17.94 -5.60
N ASN A 354 17.86 -16.88 -5.08
CA ASN A 354 18.78 -16.99 -3.95
C ASN A 354 18.10 -17.49 -2.66
N ILE A 355 16.85 -17.10 -2.40
CA ILE A 355 16.08 -17.61 -1.26
C ILE A 355 15.89 -19.13 -1.37
N VAL A 356 15.55 -19.63 -2.56
CA VAL A 356 15.36 -21.08 -2.77
C VAL A 356 16.69 -21.84 -2.69
N LEU A 357 17.74 -21.31 -3.30
CA LEU A 357 19.09 -21.91 -3.25
C LEU A 357 19.62 -21.99 -1.83
N ARG A 358 19.37 -20.97 -0.99
CA ARG A 358 19.73 -21.01 0.43
C ARG A 358 19.02 -22.16 1.16
N LYS A 359 17.73 -22.35 0.94
CA LYS A 359 16.97 -23.49 1.52
C LYS A 359 17.51 -24.84 1.04
N LEU A 360 17.92 -24.95 -0.23
CA LEU A 360 18.53 -26.17 -0.77
C LEU A 360 19.89 -26.47 -0.13
N LEU A 361 20.69 -25.44 0.14
CA LEU A 361 21.96 -25.54 0.88
C LEU A 361 21.73 -25.98 2.33
N GLU A 362 20.81 -25.32 3.05
CA GLU A 362 20.43 -25.66 4.43
C GLU A 362 19.97 -27.13 4.54
N LYS A 363 19.26 -27.64 3.52
CA LYS A 363 18.81 -29.04 3.45
C LYS A 363 19.90 -30.04 3.03
N LYS A 364 21.11 -29.56 2.70
CA LYS A 364 22.24 -30.34 2.14
C LYS A 364 21.88 -31.07 0.84
N LEU A 365 21.04 -30.45 0.01
CA LEU A 365 20.61 -30.98 -1.29
C LEU A 365 21.49 -30.46 -2.43
N ILE A 366 22.06 -29.27 -2.26
CA ILE A 366 23.08 -28.75 -3.14
C ILE A 366 24.28 -28.31 -2.31
N GLU A 367 25.44 -28.24 -2.95
CA GLU A 367 26.66 -27.68 -2.39
C GLU A 367 27.21 -26.60 -3.31
N ILE A 368 27.83 -25.57 -2.73
CA ILE A 368 28.53 -24.55 -3.52
C ILE A 368 29.90 -25.12 -3.88
N ARG A 369 30.20 -25.19 -5.17
CA ARG A 369 31.55 -25.48 -5.66
C ARG A 369 32.08 -24.21 -6.31
N GLN A 370 33.22 -23.72 -5.83
CA GLN A 370 33.96 -22.70 -6.56
C GLN A 370 34.87 -23.42 -7.54
N GLU A 371 34.76 -23.13 -8.83
CA GLU A 371 35.86 -23.45 -9.75
C GLU A 371 37.04 -22.58 -9.35
N THR A 372 38.22 -23.18 -9.19
CA THR A 372 39.49 -22.47 -8.95
C THR A 372 40.01 -21.79 -10.22
N ASP A 373 39.45 -22.11 -11.39
CA ASP A 373 39.97 -21.73 -12.71
C ASP A 373 39.98 -20.22 -12.98
N TRP A 374 39.07 -19.46 -12.37
CA TRP A 374 39.06 -18.00 -12.57
C TRP A 374 40.18 -17.28 -11.80
N ILE A 375 40.73 -17.88 -10.75
CA ILE A 375 41.92 -17.33 -10.06
C ILE A 375 43.11 -17.31 -11.02
N LYS A 376 43.19 -18.30 -11.91
CA LYS A 376 44.23 -18.38 -12.94
C LYS A 376 44.03 -17.40 -14.11
N SER A 377 42.80 -16.95 -14.35
CA SER A 377 42.46 -16.13 -15.53
C SER A 377 42.78 -14.63 -15.40
N GLY A 378 43.11 -14.11 -14.21
CA GLY A 378 43.41 -12.68 -14.01
C GLY A 378 42.24 -11.69 -14.23
N ILE A 379 41.04 -12.16 -14.59
CA ILE A 379 39.90 -11.29 -14.93
C ILE A 379 39.31 -10.63 -13.67
N LYS A 380 39.37 -9.29 -13.60
CA LYS A 380 38.71 -8.48 -12.54
C LYS A 380 37.20 -8.36 -12.81
N PHE A 381 36.38 -9.05 -12.01
CA PHE A 381 34.92 -8.95 -12.08
C PHE A 381 34.38 -7.79 -11.20
N LYS A 382 33.58 -6.89 -11.78
CA LYS A 382 32.75 -5.93 -11.01
C LYS A 382 31.43 -6.60 -10.59
N GLY A 383 31.31 -6.99 -9.32
CA GLY A 383 30.08 -7.52 -8.71
C GLY A 383 30.24 -8.86 -8.00
N SER A 384 29.17 -9.34 -7.37
CA SER A 384 29.16 -10.65 -6.71
C SER A 384 29.08 -11.77 -7.75
N LYS A 385 30.14 -12.59 -7.80
CA LYS A 385 30.26 -13.71 -8.74
C LYS A 385 29.06 -14.65 -8.64
N PRO A 386 28.58 -15.19 -9.77
CA PRO A 386 27.55 -16.22 -9.74
C PRO A 386 28.08 -17.42 -8.95
N ARG A 387 27.25 -17.95 -8.04
CA ARG A 387 27.59 -19.18 -7.33
C ARG A 387 27.28 -20.34 -8.25
N LYS A 388 28.20 -21.31 -8.33
CA LYS A 388 27.98 -22.59 -8.98
C LYS A 388 27.58 -23.63 -7.95
N PHE A 389 26.61 -24.47 -8.31
CA PHE A 389 26.00 -25.46 -7.43
C PHE A 389 26.11 -26.86 -8.02
N GLN A 390 26.33 -27.84 -7.17
CA GLN A 390 26.31 -29.26 -7.50
C GLN A 390 25.25 -29.99 -6.69
N LEU A 391 24.60 -30.99 -7.27
CA LEU A 391 23.68 -31.88 -6.54
C LEU A 391 24.46 -32.85 -5.66
N THR A 392 24.08 -32.93 -4.39
CA THR A 392 24.63 -33.93 -3.46
C THR A 392 24.06 -35.34 -3.75
N LYS A 393 24.68 -36.39 -3.21
CA LYS A 393 24.12 -37.77 -3.28
C LYS A 393 22.71 -37.84 -2.71
N LYS A 394 22.47 -37.13 -1.59
CA LYS A 394 21.15 -37.00 -0.96
C LYS A 394 20.11 -36.42 -1.91
N ALA A 395 20.47 -35.37 -2.66
CA ALA A 395 19.58 -34.79 -3.66
C ALA A 395 19.29 -35.72 -4.82
N LYS A 396 20.30 -36.43 -5.34
CA LYS A 396 20.10 -37.39 -6.44
C LYS A 396 19.07 -38.47 -6.06
N ASN A 397 19.21 -39.06 -4.87
CA ASN A 397 18.24 -40.04 -4.36
C ASN A 397 16.82 -39.44 -4.22
N MET A 398 16.74 -38.19 -3.76
CA MET A 398 15.47 -37.48 -3.63
C MET A 398 14.84 -37.20 -5.00
N ILE A 399 15.63 -36.79 -5.99
CA ILE A 399 15.16 -36.56 -7.36
C ILE A 399 14.55 -37.84 -7.96
N SER A 400 15.18 -39.00 -7.77
CA SER A 400 14.63 -40.28 -8.25
C SER A 400 13.24 -40.55 -7.68
N LYS A 401 13.02 -40.29 -6.38
CA LYS A 401 11.70 -40.41 -5.75
C LYS A 401 10.69 -39.44 -6.36
N LEU A 402 11.10 -38.18 -6.59
CA LEU A 402 10.22 -37.15 -7.15
C LEU A 402 9.84 -37.41 -8.60
N LEU A 403 10.76 -37.94 -9.40
CA LEU A 403 10.47 -38.34 -10.77
C LEU A 403 9.48 -39.51 -10.79
N LYS A 404 9.65 -40.49 -9.91
CA LYS A 404 8.71 -41.62 -9.75
C LYS A 404 7.32 -41.13 -9.35
N GLU A 405 7.22 -40.31 -8.30
CA GLU A 405 5.97 -39.68 -7.88
C GLU A 405 5.34 -38.87 -9.03
N HIS A 406 6.13 -38.17 -9.85
CA HIS A 406 5.60 -37.37 -10.95
C HIS A 406 5.01 -38.24 -12.08
N ILE A 407 5.67 -39.35 -12.42
CA ILE A 407 5.20 -40.32 -13.42
C ILE A 407 3.89 -40.97 -12.94
N GLU A 408 3.85 -41.41 -11.68
CA GLU A 408 2.67 -42.06 -11.08
C GLU A 408 1.44 -41.13 -10.98
N ASN A 409 1.65 -39.81 -10.94
CA ASN A 409 0.55 -38.83 -10.91
C ASN A 409 0.08 -38.38 -12.32
N GLN A 410 0.76 -38.82 -13.39
CA GLN A 410 0.39 -38.51 -14.78
C GLN A 410 -0.32 -39.67 -15.48
N VAL A 411 -0.17 -40.89 -14.95
CA VAL A 411 -0.97 -42.07 -15.28
C VAL A 411 -2.26 -42.02 -14.46
#